data_AF-A0A372QDM9-F1
#
_entry.id   AF-A0A372QDM9-F1
#
_cell.length_a   1.000
_cell.length_b   1.000
_cell.length_c   1.000
_cell.angle_alpha   90.00
_cell.angle_beta   90.00
_cell.angle_gamma   90.00
#
_symmetry.space_group_name_H-M   'P 1'
#
loop_
_entity.id
_entity.type
_entity.pdbx_description
1 polymer ?
#
loop_
_entity_poly.entity_id
_entity_poly.type
_entity_poly.pdbx_seq_one_letter_code
_entity_poly.pdbx_strand_id
1 'polypeptide(L)'
;MDATSPPSPLPITNGFKCTSIVRKYNETPEQEKIPDFLTDRFKEDIVYLIHRHLNKSSKNVGLQVVSMACPRSLFQEIFKNYIHYFTKRTGVLKCRFHGSTGYQELASILKNANWGVKHYLQGQQTHIQLSSHNQLREENPLIKLRKQRQF
;
A
#
# COMPACT_ATOMS: atom_id res chain seq x y z
N MET A 1 47.68 -28.60 7.45
CA MET A 1 47.55 -27.54 6.42
C MET A 1 46.07 -27.20 6.39
N ASP A 2 45.76 -26.05 6.99
CA ASP A 2 44.40 -25.63 7.33
C ASP A 2 43.74 -24.98 6.10
N ALA A 3 42.54 -25.43 5.73
CA ALA A 3 41.83 -24.98 4.54
C ALA A 3 40.76 -23.96 4.94
N THR A 4 41.16 -22.70 5.06
CA THR A 4 40.25 -21.57 5.30
C THR A 4 39.34 -21.35 4.08
N SER A 5 38.05 -21.68 4.21
CA SER A 5 37.03 -21.28 3.23
C SER A 5 36.88 -19.75 3.14
N PRO A 6 36.57 -19.20 1.96
CA PRO A 6 36.34 -17.77 1.81
C PRO A 6 35.06 -17.34 2.55
N PRO A 7 35.03 -16.12 3.14
CA PRO A 7 33.86 -15.62 3.83
C PRO A 7 32.70 -15.42 2.84
N SER A 8 31.54 -15.97 3.18
CA SER A 8 30.30 -15.76 2.43
C SER A 8 29.94 -14.27 2.40
N PRO A 9 29.42 -13.72 1.29
CA PRO A 9 29.01 -12.33 1.25
C PRO A 9 27.83 -12.14 2.20
N LEU A 10 28.02 -11.28 3.21
CA LEU A 10 26.93 -10.83 4.07
C LEU A 10 25.88 -10.13 3.19
N PRO A 11 24.57 -10.40 3.38
CA PRO A 11 23.55 -9.63 2.71
C PRO A 11 23.62 -8.19 3.24
N ILE A 12 23.97 -7.26 2.35
CA ILE A 12 23.89 -5.82 2.60
C ILE A 12 22.41 -5.49 2.76
N THR A 13 21.92 -5.52 4.00
CA THR A 13 20.56 -5.15 4.36
C THR A 13 20.43 -3.62 4.43
N ASN A 14 20.70 -2.94 3.32
CA ASN A 14 20.30 -1.54 3.14
C ASN A 14 18.86 -1.49 2.60
N GLY A 15 17.94 -2.06 3.38
CA GLY A 15 16.51 -1.86 3.21
C GLY A 15 16.10 -0.59 3.94
N PHE A 16 15.83 0.47 3.18
CA PHE A 16 15.32 1.73 3.71
C PHE A 16 14.10 1.50 4.61
N LYS A 17 14.28 1.74 5.91
CA LYS A 17 13.23 1.69 6.93
C LYS A 17 12.20 2.78 6.62
N CYS A 18 10.94 2.39 6.45
CA CYS A 18 9.83 3.33 6.30
C CYS A 18 9.86 4.34 7.46
N THR A 19 9.88 5.63 7.13
CA THR A 19 10.12 6.72 8.07
C THR A 19 9.00 6.82 9.11
N SER A 20 9.33 6.43 10.35
CA SER A 20 8.63 6.66 11.61
C SER A 20 7.11 6.42 11.63
N ILE A 21 6.70 5.16 11.75
CA ILE A 21 5.43 4.82 12.41
C ILE A 21 5.45 5.48 13.79
N VAL A 22 4.54 6.42 14.03
CA VAL A 22 4.48 7.13 15.30
C VAL A 22 3.79 6.22 16.31
N ARG A 23 4.58 5.64 17.24
CA ARG A 23 4.10 4.68 18.25
C ARG A 23 2.87 5.18 19.02
N LYS A 24 2.86 6.47 19.38
CA LYS A 24 1.75 7.14 20.06
C LYS A 24 0.38 6.98 19.39
N TYR A 25 0.31 6.84 18.06
CA TYR A 25 -0.97 6.69 17.35
C TYR A 25 -1.43 5.23 17.22
N ASN A 26 -0.52 4.29 17.52
CA ASN A 26 -0.74 2.85 17.47
C ASN A 26 -0.92 2.24 18.87
N GLU A 27 -0.64 3.02 19.92
CA GLU A 27 -1.08 2.74 21.29
C GLU A 27 -2.61 2.80 21.35
N THR A 28 -3.22 1.62 21.49
CA THR A 28 -4.68 1.48 21.58
C THR A 28 -5.02 1.28 23.06
N PRO A 29 -5.83 2.15 23.71
CA PRO A 29 -6.46 1.80 24.98
C PRO A 29 -7.26 0.51 24.81
N GLU A 30 -7.56 -0.23 25.89
CA GLU A 30 -8.49 -1.37 25.82
C GLU A 30 -9.76 -0.95 25.05
N GLN A 31 -9.89 -1.44 23.82
CA GLN A 31 -11.03 -1.21 22.96
C GLN A 31 -11.96 -2.41 23.06
N GLU A 32 -13.26 -2.15 23.07
CA GLU A 32 -14.25 -3.20 22.88
C GLU A 32 -13.94 -3.95 21.59
N LYS A 33 -13.98 -5.29 21.67
CA LYS A 33 -13.68 -6.16 20.54
C LYS A 33 -14.64 -5.86 19.40
N ILE A 34 -14.12 -5.34 18.30
CA ILE A 34 -14.91 -5.08 17.09
C ILE A 34 -15.24 -6.45 16.46
N PRO A 35 -16.53 -6.72 16.13
CA PRO A 35 -16.90 -7.94 15.44
C PRO A 35 -16.15 -8.13 14.11
N ASP A 36 -15.63 -9.34 13.87
CA ASP A 36 -14.82 -9.64 12.70
C ASP A 36 -15.52 -9.31 11.38
N PHE A 37 -16.84 -9.57 11.29
CA PHE A 37 -17.64 -9.29 10.11
C PHE A 37 -17.66 -7.80 9.72
N LEU A 38 -17.57 -6.89 10.70
CA LEU A 38 -17.47 -5.45 10.42
C LEU A 38 -16.09 -5.11 9.84
N THR A 39 -15.03 -5.74 10.37
CA THR A 39 -13.69 -5.52 9.85
C THR A 39 -13.51 -6.07 8.45
N ASP A 40 -14.09 -7.24 8.15
CA ASP A 40 -13.98 -7.87 6.84
C ASP A 40 -14.81 -7.09 5.79
N ARG A 41 -16.05 -6.68 6.12
CA ARG A 41 -16.84 -5.80 5.24
C ARG A 41 -16.13 -4.47 4.95
N PHE A 42 -15.47 -3.88 5.95
CA PHE A 42 -14.74 -2.64 5.75
C PHE A 42 -13.51 -2.82 4.84
N LYS A 43 -12.82 -3.95 4.92
CA LYS A 43 -11.71 -4.27 4.00
C LYS A 43 -12.21 -4.42 2.56
N GLU A 44 -13.38 -5.04 2.37
CA GLU A 44 -14.03 -5.12 1.06
C GLU A 44 -14.37 -3.72 0.51
N ASP A 45 -14.90 -2.83 1.35
CA ASP A 45 -15.18 -1.44 0.96
C ASP A 45 -13.90 -0.70 0.54
N ILE A 46 -12.78 -0.91 1.24
CA ILE A 46 -11.47 -0.36 0.86
C ILE A 46 -11.04 -0.88 -0.53
N VAL A 47 -11.11 -2.19 -0.75
CA VAL A 47 -10.76 -2.80 -2.05
C VAL A 47 -11.66 -2.26 -3.16
N TYR A 48 -12.96 -2.12 -2.90
CA TYR A 48 -13.90 -1.52 -3.85
C TYR A 48 -13.51 -0.09 -4.23
N LEU A 49 -13.18 0.75 -3.23
CA LEU A 49 -12.73 2.12 -3.47
C LEU A 49 -11.43 2.14 -4.29
N ILE A 50 -10.46 1.31 -3.94
CA ILE A 50 -9.21 1.16 -4.70
C ILE A 50 -9.53 0.83 -6.17
N HIS A 51 -10.35 -0.19 -6.41
CA HIS A 51 -10.76 -0.59 -7.76
C HIS A 51 -11.53 0.51 -8.52
N ARG A 52 -12.30 1.34 -7.82
CA ARG A 52 -12.96 2.50 -8.42
C ARG A 52 -11.95 3.52 -8.96
N HIS A 53 -10.83 3.71 -8.25
CA HIS A 53 -9.73 4.58 -8.67
C HIS A 53 -8.90 4.01 -9.83
N LEU A 54 -8.89 2.69 -10.04
CA LEU A 54 -8.17 2.02 -11.15
C LEU A 54 -8.87 2.13 -12.51
N ASN A 55 -9.52 3.24 -12.83
CA ASN A 55 -10.12 3.41 -14.15
C ASN A 55 -9.05 3.38 -15.26
N LYS A 56 -9.45 2.98 -16.48
CA LYS A 56 -8.57 2.71 -17.62
C LYS A 56 -7.78 3.92 -18.15
N SER A 57 -7.85 5.08 -17.48
CA SER A 57 -7.16 6.29 -17.90
C SER A 57 -5.75 6.33 -17.35
N SER A 58 -4.76 6.57 -18.21
CA SER A 58 -3.34 6.73 -17.87
C SER A 58 -3.03 7.96 -16.98
N LYS A 59 -4.06 8.69 -16.53
CA LYS A 59 -3.96 9.86 -15.66
C LYS A 59 -3.71 9.52 -14.19
N ASN A 60 -3.80 8.25 -13.80
CA ASN A 60 -3.70 7.82 -12.40
C ASN A 60 -2.29 7.37 -12.00
N VAL A 61 -1.24 8.00 -12.56
CA VAL A 61 0.16 7.76 -12.17
C VAL A 61 0.55 8.76 -11.07
N GLY A 62 1.21 8.28 -10.01
CA GLY A 62 1.67 9.12 -8.89
C GLY A 62 1.00 8.78 -7.57
N LEU A 63 1.07 9.70 -6.60
CA LEU A 63 0.47 9.51 -5.28
C LEU A 63 -1.05 9.41 -5.38
N GLN A 64 -1.58 8.22 -5.12
CA GLN A 64 -3.01 7.97 -5.03
C GLN A 64 -3.44 7.97 -3.56
N VAL A 65 -4.57 8.62 -3.27
CA VAL A 65 -5.16 8.66 -1.92
C VAL A 65 -6.58 8.13 -2.01
N VAL A 66 -6.86 7.08 -1.24
CA VAL A 66 -8.20 6.59 -0.99
C VAL A 66 -8.65 7.14 0.36
N SER A 67 -9.85 7.68 0.43
CA SER A 67 -10.41 8.28 1.64
C SER A 67 -11.84 7.79 1.85
N MET A 68 -12.19 7.52 3.11
CA MET A 68 -13.53 7.12 3.51
C MET A 68 -13.81 7.58 4.94
N ALA A 69 -15.06 7.89 5.22
CA ALA A 69 -15.51 8.17 6.59
C ALA A 69 -15.73 6.86 7.33
N CYS A 70 -15.20 6.73 8.55
CA CYS A 70 -15.36 5.53 9.36
C CYS A 70 -15.15 5.83 10.86
N PRO A 71 -15.63 4.95 11.75
CA PRO A 71 -15.27 5.01 13.16
C PRO A 71 -13.76 4.90 13.36
N ARG A 72 -13.21 5.72 14.26
CA ARG A 72 -11.77 5.73 14.56
C ARG A 72 -11.27 4.37 15.02
N SER A 73 -12.02 3.68 15.88
CA SER A 73 -11.69 2.35 16.39
C SER A 73 -11.56 1.31 15.26
N LEU A 74 -12.50 1.31 14.31
CA LEU A 74 -12.48 0.40 13.16
C LEU A 74 -11.22 0.60 12.31
N PHE A 75 -10.85 1.85 12.05
CA PHE A 75 -9.63 2.16 11.31
C PHE A 75 -8.37 1.72 12.09
N GLN A 76 -8.35 1.96 13.40
CA GLN A 76 -7.22 1.58 14.25
C GLN A 76 -7.05 0.07 14.35
N GLU A 77 -8.14 -0.68 14.41
CA GLU A 77 -8.12 -2.15 14.46
C GLU A 77 -7.54 -2.72 13.16
N ILE A 78 -7.99 -2.24 12.01
CA ILE A 78 -7.57 -2.75 10.69
C ILE A 78 -6.14 -2.34 10.35
N PHE A 79 -5.78 -1.08 10.61
CA PHE A 79 -4.46 -0.53 10.28
C PHE A 79 -3.53 -0.45 11.48
N LYS A 80 -3.76 -1.28 12.50
CA LYS A 80 -2.93 -1.33 13.70
C LYS A 80 -1.47 -1.50 13.32
N ASN A 81 -0.59 -0.67 13.89
CA ASN A 81 0.85 -0.59 13.59
C ASN A 81 1.21 0.02 12.23
N TYR A 82 0.24 0.40 11.40
CA TYR A 82 0.47 1.04 10.09
C TYR A 82 0.00 2.50 10.05
N ILE A 83 -0.41 3.08 11.17
CA ILE A 83 -0.83 4.48 11.23
C ILE A 83 0.41 5.37 11.26
N HIS A 84 0.54 6.21 10.23
CA HIS A 84 1.66 7.13 10.07
C HIS A 84 1.36 8.52 10.63
N TYR A 85 0.10 8.96 10.54
CA TYR A 85 -0.28 10.33 10.89
C TYR A 85 -1.70 10.41 11.46
N PHE A 86 -1.88 11.33 12.40
CA PHE A 86 -3.17 11.67 13.01
C PHE A 86 -3.31 13.19 13.14
N THR A 87 -4.39 13.76 12.62
CA THR A 87 -4.73 15.18 12.79
C THR A 87 -5.77 15.33 13.89
N LYS A 88 -5.38 15.90 15.04
CA LYS A 88 -6.31 16.15 16.16
C LYS A 88 -7.48 17.06 15.77
N ARG A 89 -7.22 18.12 14.98
CA ARG A 89 -8.23 19.11 14.58
C ARG A 89 -9.35 18.52 13.72
N THR A 90 -9.03 17.57 12.84
CA THR A 90 -9.98 17.01 11.87
C THR A 90 -10.34 15.56 12.15
N GLY A 91 -9.68 14.92 13.12
CA GLY A 91 -9.84 13.49 13.41
C GLY A 91 -9.26 12.55 12.35
N VAL A 92 -8.54 13.06 11.35
CA VAL A 92 -8.08 12.27 10.19
C VAL A 92 -6.90 11.38 10.57
N LEU A 93 -7.01 10.08 10.29
CA LEU A 93 -5.92 9.11 10.33
C LEU A 93 -5.41 8.83 8.92
N LYS A 94 -4.09 8.66 8.77
CA LYS A 94 -3.46 8.33 7.48
C LYS A 94 -2.44 7.21 7.61
N CYS A 95 -2.48 6.32 6.64
CA CYS A 95 -1.49 5.28 6.39
C CYS A 95 -0.82 5.55 5.04
N ARG A 96 0.47 5.22 4.90
CA ARG A 96 1.21 5.33 3.65
C ARG A 96 1.86 3.99 3.35
N PHE A 97 1.60 3.47 2.15
CA PHE A 97 2.18 2.23 1.66
C PHE A 97 2.92 2.52 0.34
N HIS A 98 4.14 2.01 0.20
CA HIS A 98 4.96 2.19 -1.00
C HIS A 98 5.93 1.02 -1.20
N GLY A 99 6.41 0.85 -2.44
CA GLY A 99 7.33 -0.24 -2.79
C GLY A 99 6.71 -1.64 -2.69
N SER A 100 7.56 -2.65 -2.90
CA SER A 100 7.15 -4.07 -2.90
C SER A 100 6.61 -4.54 -1.54
N THR A 101 7.20 -4.08 -0.44
CA THR A 101 6.74 -4.39 0.92
C THR A 101 5.31 -3.89 1.16
N GLY A 102 4.99 -2.67 0.71
CA GLY A 102 3.66 -2.09 0.89
C GLY A 102 2.54 -2.88 0.21
N TYR A 103 2.84 -3.57 -0.89
CA TYR A 103 1.84 -4.40 -1.57
C TYR A 103 1.50 -5.63 -0.74
N GLN A 104 2.53 -6.27 -0.17
CA GLN A 104 2.37 -7.45 0.70
C GLN A 104 1.71 -7.08 2.03
N GLU A 105 2.06 -5.93 2.61
CA GLU A 105 1.40 -5.42 3.82
C GLU A 105 -0.09 -5.20 3.61
N LEU A 106 -0.48 -4.53 2.51
CA LEU A 106 -1.89 -4.35 2.17
C LEU A 106 -2.61 -5.67 1.89
N ALA A 107 -1.96 -6.62 1.21
CA ALA A 107 -2.53 -7.94 0.98
C ALA A 107 -2.83 -8.67 2.30
N SER A 108 -1.93 -8.58 3.28
CA SER A 108 -2.11 -9.15 4.61
C SER A 108 -3.22 -8.44 5.40
N ILE A 109 -3.19 -7.10 5.46
CA ILE A 109 -4.19 -6.29 6.17
C ILE A 109 -5.60 -6.53 5.62
N LEU A 110 -5.74 -6.50 4.29
CA LEU A 110 -7.02 -6.66 3.60
C LEU A 110 -7.44 -8.13 3.48
N LYS A 111 -6.61 -9.09 3.90
CA LYS A 111 -6.80 -10.54 3.70
C LYS A 111 -7.13 -10.88 2.24
N ASN A 112 -6.50 -10.19 1.29
CA ASN A 112 -6.79 -10.34 -0.13
C ASN A 112 -5.52 -10.14 -0.96
N ALA A 113 -4.96 -11.21 -1.53
CA ALA A 113 -3.75 -11.16 -2.36
C ALA A 113 -3.94 -10.38 -3.68
N ASN A 114 -5.18 -10.30 -4.16
CA ASN A 114 -5.58 -9.67 -5.42
C ASN A 114 -6.21 -8.29 -5.22
N TRP A 115 -6.00 -7.66 -4.06
CA TRP A 115 -6.57 -6.33 -3.73
C TRP A 115 -6.21 -5.24 -4.75
N GLY A 116 -5.08 -5.39 -5.44
CA GLY A 116 -4.58 -4.47 -6.46
C GLY A 116 -4.90 -4.88 -7.89
N VAL A 117 -5.71 -5.92 -8.11
CA VAL A 117 -6.02 -6.46 -9.44
C VAL A 117 -7.51 -6.33 -9.75
N LYS A 118 -7.83 -5.42 -10.68
CA LYS A 118 -9.20 -5.24 -11.16
C LYS A 118 -9.41 -5.95 -12.49
N HIS A 119 -10.44 -6.80 -12.53
CA HIS A 119 -10.87 -7.53 -13.71
C HIS A 119 -12.03 -6.79 -14.40
N TYR A 120 -12.01 -6.74 -15.73
CA TYR A 120 -13.07 -6.17 -16.55
C TYR A 120 -13.81 -7.27 -17.31
N LEU A 121 -15.08 -7.02 -17.65
CA LEU A 121 -15.93 -7.96 -18.39
C LEU A 121 -15.34 -8.44 -19.73
N GLN A 122 -14.47 -7.63 -20.33
CA GLN A 122 -13.82 -7.89 -21.63
C GLN A 122 -12.52 -8.73 -21.49
N GLY A 123 -12.28 -9.35 -20.33
CA GLY A 123 -11.06 -10.13 -20.07
C GLY A 123 -9.80 -9.29 -19.80
N GLN A 124 -9.90 -7.96 -19.85
CA GLN A 124 -8.80 -7.05 -19.51
C GLN A 124 -8.59 -7.00 -17.99
N GLN A 125 -7.35 -6.74 -17.56
CA GLN A 125 -6.99 -6.54 -16.16
C GLN A 125 -6.16 -5.27 -15.99
N THR A 126 -6.29 -4.62 -14.84
CA THR A 126 -5.42 -3.52 -14.41
C THR A 126 -4.81 -3.84 -13.06
N HIS A 127 -3.50 -3.63 -12.94
CA HIS A 127 -2.73 -3.94 -11.74
C HIS A 127 -2.22 -2.65 -11.10
N ILE A 128 -2.24 -2.61 -9.77
CA ILE A 128 -1.55 -1.60 -8.99
C ILE A 128 -0.08 -1.95 -8.89
N GLN A 129 0.77 -0.97 -9.21
CA GLN A 129 2.19 -1.02 -8.93
C GLN A 129 2.53 0.06 -7.91
N LEU A 130 2.96 -0.35 -6.72
CA LEU A 130 3.46 0.56 -5.70
C LEU A 130 4.95 0.82 -5.94
N SER A 131 5.28 2.00 -6.45
CA SER A 131 6.66 2.42 -6.65
C SER A 131 7.35 2.74 -5.32
N SER A 132 8.64 2.41 -5.20
CA SER A 132 9.48 3.01 -4.17
C SER A 132 9.70 4.50 -4.49
N HIS A 133 9.97 5.33 -3.47
CA HIS A 133 10.01 6.80 -3.58
C HIS A 133 10.96 7.31 -4.70
N ASN A 134 11.90 6.47 -5.15
CA ASN A 134 12.92 6.79 -6.15
C ASN A 134 12.50 6.51 -7.61
N GLN A 135 11.38 5.82 -7.87
CA GLN A 135 10.95 5.48 -9.25
C GLN A 135 10.07 6.54 -9.94
N LEU A 136 9.66 7.61 -9.23
CA LEU A 136 8.86 8.71 -9.81
C LEU A 136 9.58 9.50 -10.92
N ARG A 137 10.85 9.18 -11.24
CA ARG A 137 11.60 9.77 -12.35
C ARG A 137 11.54 8.95 -13.65
N GLU A 138 11.03 7.72 -13.64
CA GLU A 138 10.89 6.95 -14.87
C GLU A 138 9.58 7.33 -15.58
N GLU A 139 9.71 7.92 -16.77
CA GLU A 139 8.56 8.19 -17.64
C GLU A 139 7.76 6.91 -17.86
N ASN A 140 6.43 7.02 -17.76
CA ASN A 140 5.52 5.92 -18.04
C ASN A 140 5.95 5.22 -19.37
N PRO A 141 6.20 3.91 -19.37
CA PRO A 141 6.71 3.21 -20.54
C PRO A 141 5.77 3.33 -21.76
N LEU A 142 4.46 3.51 -21.56
CA LEU A 142 3.50 3.77 -22.63
C LEU A 142 3.65 5.19 -23.22
N ILE A 143 4.05 6.18 -22.41
CA ILE A 143 4.37 7.53 -22.89
C ILE A 143 5.67 7.47 -23.69
N LYS A 144 6.68 6.73 -23.21
CA LYS A 144 7.94 6.51 -23.92
C LYS A 144 7.72 5.83 -25.29
N LEU A 145 6.89 4.78 -25.33
CA LEU A 145 6.53 4.08 -26.58
C LEU A 145 5.75 4.97 -27.56
N ARG A 146 4.90 5.87 -27.08
CA ARG A 146 4.18 6.82 -27.94
C ARG A 146 5.11 7.84 -28.60
N LYS A 147 6.12 8.32 -27.86
CA LYS A 147 7.15 9.23 -28.41
C LYS A 147 8.04 8.54 -29.45
N GLN A 148 8.27 7.23 -29.31
CA GLN A 148 9.08 6.44 -30.24
C GLN A 148 8.37 6.09 -31.55
N ARG A 149 7.05 6.27 -31.64
CA ARG A 149 6.24 6.01 -32.87
C ARG A 149 5.97 7.27 -33.70
N GLN A 150 6.58 8.41 -33.37
CA GLN A 150 6.42 9.68 -34.09
C GLN A 150 7.57 9.99 -35.08
N PHE A 151 8.26 8.97 -35.59
CA PHE A 151 9.20 9.10 -36.70
C PHE A 151 8.79 8.15 -37.83
#